data_AF-R6WNM8-F1
#
_entry.id   AF-R6WNM8-F1
#
_cell.length_a   1.000
_cell.length_b   1.000
_cell.length_c   1.000
_cell.angle_alpha   90.00
_cell.angle_beta   90.00
_cell.angle_gamma   90.00
#
_symmetry.space_group_name_H-M   'P 1'
#
loop_
_entity.id
_entity.type
_entity.pdbx_description
1 polymer ?
#
loop_
_entity_poly.entity_id
_entity_poly.type
_entity_poly.pdbx_seq_one_letter_code
_entity_poly.pdbx_strand_id
1 'polypeptide(L)'
;MSNEAHEIKVIMDCLKALEKNTIGGLPEKIQGDITTHAFIAAGSSFIPVPGASAAANVANIWAMYARINSDIGITFSKNILKTVASGVVANLGGYVVLLGAGELLKFIPVFGSFVGAAIESGIAYAITIVSAYVYIKAITLMARKRIDFNNEEKLQHEVDEILRNDKEEIKAMLKEAKNSYKPQK
;
A
#
# COMPACT_ATOMS: atom_id res chain seq x y z
N MET A 1 14.89 23.07 -12.35
CA MET A 1 15.49 22.08 -11.42
C MET A 1 15.93 20.90 -12.26
N SER A 2 17.09 20.30 -11.99
CA SER A 2 17.46 19.00 -12.59
C SER A 2 16.52 17.90 -12.07
N ASN A 3 16.34 16.80 -12.81
CA ASN A 3 15.52 15.66 -12.37
C ASN A 3 15.97 15.15 -10.99
N GLU A 4 17.28 15.04 -10.77
CA GLU A 4 17.85 14.59 -9.49
C GLU A 4 17.48 15.51 -8.31
N ALA A 5 17.49 16.84 -8.51
CA ALA A 5 17.10 17.78 -7.47
C ALA A 5 15.59 17.71 -7.15
N HIS A 6 14.76 17.34 -8.13
CA HIS A 6 13.34 17.10 -7.92
C HIS A 6 13.11 15.80 -7.12
N GLU A 7 13.72 14.70 -7.55
CA GLU A 7 13.64 13.38 -6.89
C GLU A 7 14.03 13.46 -5.41
N ILE A 8 15.20 14.04 -5.12
CA ILE A 8 15.69 14.21 -3.74
C ILE A 8 14.71 15.03 -2.92
N LYS A 9 14.17 16.11 -3.47
CA LYS A 9 13.21 16.96 -2.76
C LYS A 9 11.95 16.18 -2.38
N VAL A 10 11.33 15.49 -3.35
CA VAL A 10 10.09 14.73 -3.12
C VAL A 10 10.32 13.60 -2.11
N ILE A 11 11.43 12.87 -2.22
CA ILE A 11 11.82 11.82 -1.25
C ILE A 11 11.95 12.40 0.15
N MET A 12 12.60 13.56 0.31
CA MET A 12 12.77 14.20 1.61
C MET A 12 11.45 14.72 2.19
N ASP A 13 10.53 15.20 1.34
CA ASP A 13 9.20 15.61 1.77
C ASP A 13 8.36 14.40 2.21
N CYS A 14 8.41 13.28 1.47
CA CYS A 14 7.82 12.01 1.87
C CYS A 14 8.37 11.52 3.22
N LEU A 15 9.69 11.54 3.37
CA LEU A 15 10.36 11.12 4.60
C LEU A 15 9.92 11.95 5.81
N LYS A 16 9.86 13.28 5.69
CA LYS A 16 9.38 14.17 6.76
C LYS A 16 7.92 13.91 7.13
N ALA A 17 7.08 13.58 6.14
CA ALA A 17 5.68 13.24 6.37
C ALA A 17 5.55 11.90 7.12
N LEU A 18 6.35 10.91 6.73
CA LEU A 18 6.40 9.60 7.38
C LEU A 18 6.99 9.66 8.79
N GLU A 19 7.97 10.52 9.06
CA GLU A 19 8.50 10.74 10.42
C GLU A 19 7.46 11.31 11.39
N LYS A 20 6.42 11.97 10.86
CA LYS A 20 5.25 12.41 11.64
C LYS A 20 4.16 11.33 11.74
N ASN A 21 4.41 10.15 11.18
CA ASN A 21 3.47 9.05 11.01
C ASN A 21 2.18 9.47 10.29
N THR A 22 2.26 10.43 9.36
CA THR A 22 1.10 10.94 8.63
C THR A 22 1.23 10.71 7.13
N ILE A 23 0.33 9.91 6.56
CA ILE A 23 0.14 9.85 5.10
C ILE A 23 -0.44 11.18 4.58
N GLY A 24 -1.22 11.89 5.40
CA GLY A 24 -1.79 13.20 5.07
C GLY A 24 -0.77 14.34 4.93
N GLY A 25 0.49 14.11 5.26
CA GLY A 25 1.58 15.07 5.05
C GLY A 25 2.38 14.83 3.76
N LEU A 26 2.04 13.79 2.98
CA LEU A 26 2.71 13.49 1.71
C LEU A 26 2.42 14.59 0.67
N PRO A 27 3.28 14.75 -0.35
CA PRO A 27 2.98 15.59 -1.50
C PRO A 27 1.58 15.31 -2.07
N GLU A 28 0.81 16.36 -2.36
CA GLU A 28 -0.61 16.29 -2.71
C GLU A 28 -0.90 15.29 -3.84
N LYS A 29 -0.03 15.24 -4.86
CA LYS A 29 -0.16 14.33 -6.00
C LYS A 29 -0.06 12.86 -5.58
N ILE A 30 0.93 12.53 -4.74
CA ILE A 30 1.13 11.20 -4.18
C ILE A 30 -0.05 10.81 -3.30
N GLN A 31 -0.51 11.71 -2.43
CA GLN A 31 -1.67 11.47 -1.57
C GLN A 31 -2.95 11.23 -2.39
N GLY A 32 -3.14 11.98 -3.47
CA GLY A 32 -4.26 11.83 -4.40
C GLY A 32 -4.25 10.47 -5.11
N ASP A 33 -3.07 10.03 -5.57
CA ASP A 33 -2.91 8.71 -6.20
C ASP A 33 -3.19 7.57 -5.21
N ILE A 34 -2.68 7.66 -3.97
CA ILE A 34 -2.95 6.67 -2.91
C ILE A 34 -4.45 6.60 -2.61
N THR A 35 -5.10 7.76 -2.44
CA THR A 35 -6.53 7.84 -2.11
C THR A 35 -7.38 7.26 -3.25
N THR A 36 -7.04 7.57 -4.49
CA THR A 36 -7.72 7.02 -5.68
C THR A 36 -7.64 5.50 -5.71
N HIS A 37 -6.44 4.94 -5.53
CA HIS A 37 -6.27 3.48 -5.55
C HIS A 37 -6.94 2.82 -4.34
N ALA A 38 -6.98 3.46 -3.18
CA ALA A 38 -7.70 2.94 -2.02
C ALA A 38 -9.22 2.83 -2.28
N PHE A 39 -9.82 3.80 -2.97
CA PHE A 39 -11.22 3.72 -3.38
C PHE A 39 -11.46 2.70 -4.50
N ILE A 40 -10.55 2.55 -5.46
CA ILE A 40 -10.62 1.46 -6.46
C ILE A 40 -10.59 0.10 -5.75
N ALA A 41 -9.72 -0.06 -4.75
CA ALA A 41 -9.64 -1.30 -3.98
C ALA A 41 -10.93 -1.57 -3.19
N ALA A 42 -11.53 -0.53 -2.61
CA ALA A 42 -12.84 -0.66 -1.98
C ALA A 42 -13.88 -1.17 -2.99
N GLY A 43 -13.95 -0.56 -4.18
CA GLY A 43 -14.88 -0.93 -5.24
C GLY A 43 -14.68 -2.33 -5.83
N SER A 44 -13.44 -2.85 -5.84
CA SER A 44 -13.15 -4.20 -6.34
C SER A 44 -13.79 -5.31 -5.49
N SER A 45 -14.14 -5.00 -4.23
CA SER A 45 -14.82 -5.91 -3.29
C SER A 45 -16.22 -6.33 -3.76
N PHE A 46 -16.76 -5.67 -4.79
CA PHE A 46 -18.06 -5.99 -5.39
C PHE A 46 -17.96 -6.89 -6.63
N ILE A 47 -16.76 -7.37 -6.98
CA ILE A 47 -16.58 -8.29 -8.11
C ILE A 47 -17.15 -9.67 -7.73
N PRO A 48 -18.19 -10.18 -8.43
CA PRO A 48 -18.88 -11.41 -8.06
C PRO A 48 -18.16 -12.69 -8.57
N VAL A 49 -16.86 -12.58 -8.84
CA VAL A 49 -16.02 -13.68 -9.32
C VAL A 49 -15.08 -14.06 -8.18
N PRO A 50 -15.15 -15.31 -7.69
CA PRO A 50 -14.27 -15.79 -6.65
C PRO A 50 -12.81 -15.40 -6.92
N GLY A 51 -12.20 -14.68 -5.97
CA GLY A 51 -10.78 -14.28 -5.94
C GLY A 51 -10.34 -13.26 -6.97
N ALA A 52 -11.24 -12.83 -7.86
CA ALA A 52 -10.96 -11.75 -8.77
C ALA A 52 -10.80 -10.41 -8.01
N SER A 53 -11.51 -10.18 -6.90
CA SER A 53 -11.31 -8.98 -6.08
C SER A 53 -9.89 -8.91 -5.50
N ALA A 54 -9.37 -10.02 -4.98
CA ALA A 54 -7.99 -10.10 -4.50
C ALA A 54 -6.96 -9.86 -5.62
N ALA A 55 -7.13 -10.50 -6.78
CA ALA A 55 -6.24 -10.30 -7.92
C ALA A 55 -6.28 -8.85 -8.43
N ALA A 56 -7.48 -8.25 -8.50
CA ALA A 56 -7.66 -6.85 -8.84
C ALA A 56 -6.98 -5.92 -7.83
N ASN A 57 -7.07 -6.20 -6.53
CA ASN A 57 -6.41 -5.42 -5.48
C ASN A 57 -4.88 -5.48 -5.56
N VAL A 58 -4.29 -6.66 -5.83
CA VAL A 58 -2.84 -6.79 -6.04
C VAL A 58 -2.40 -5.99 -7.27
N ALA A 59 -3.14 -6.10 -8.39
CA ALA A 59 -2.87 -5.33 -9.60
C ALA A 59 -3.01 -3.82 -9.37
N ASN A 60 -3.99 -3.40 -8.57
CA ASN A 60 -4.21 -2.02 -8.17
C ASN A 60 -3.06 -1.47 -7.32
N ILE A 61 -2.53 -2.24 -6.37
CA ILE A 61 -1.36 -1.83 -5.56
C ILE A 61 -0.11 -1.71 -6.44
N TRP A 62 0.09 -2.61 -7.40
CA TRP A 62 1.16 -2.47 -8.38
C TRP A 62 1.01 -1.15 -9.19
N ALA A 63 -0.19 -0.86 -9.69
CA ALA A 63 -0.45 0.38 -10.42
C ALA A 63 -0.20 1.63 -9.56
N MET A 64 -0.59 1.58 -8.27
CA MET A 64 -0.34 2.64 -7.30
C MET A 64 1.17 2.89 -7.11
N TYR A 65 1.98 1.84 -6.96
CA TYR A 65 3.43 2.01 -6.84
C TYR A 65 4.06 2.60 -8.09
N ALA A 66 3.58 2.22 -9.28
CA ALA A 66 4.04 2.81 -10.54
C ALA A 66 3.72 4.32 -10.62
N ARG A 67 2.55 4.73 -10.12
CA ARG A 67 2.15 6.15 -10.04
C ARG A 67 3.01 6.93 -9.04
N ILE A 68 3.17 6.41 -7.83
CA ILE A 68 4.06 6.98 -6.80
C ILE A 68 5.47 7.17 -7.36
N ASN A 69 6.01 6.17 -8.05
CA ASN A 69 7.33 6.25 -8.68
C ASN A 69 7.41 7.34 -9.74
N SER A 70 6.39 7.43 -10.60
CA SER A 70 6.30 8.50 -11.60
C SER A 70 6.24 9.89 -10.97
N ASP A 71 5.64 10.02 -9.79
CA ASP A 71 5.51 11.30 -9.07
C ASP A 71 6.79 11.70 -8.38
N ILE A 72 7.58 10.72 -7.94
CA ILE A 72 8.90 10.95 -7.36
C ILE A 72 9.94 11.18 -8.45
N GLY A 73 9.77 10.60 -9.64
CA GLY A 73 10.75 10.61 -10.74
C GLY A 73 11.66 9.38 -10.79
N ILE A 74 11.36 8.34 -10.01
CA ILE A 74 12.15 7.10 -9.99
C ILE A 74 11.54 6.04 -10.91
N THR A 75 12.39 5.20 -11.52
CA THR A 75 11.94 4.16 -12.45
C THR A 75 12.38 2.79 -11.97
N PHE A 76 11.44 1.89 -11.69
CA PHE A 76 11.72 0.50 -11.33
C PHE A 76 11.28 -0.42 -12.47
N SER A 77 11.89 -1.61 -12.55
CA SER A 77 11.38 -2.65 -13.44
C SER A 77 9.97 -3.10 -12.99
N LYS A 78 9.14 -3.53 -13.95
CA LYS A 78 7.80 -4.05 -13.66
C LYS A 78 7.82 -5.26 -12.73
N ASN A 79 8.89 -6.07 -12.78
CA ASN A 79 9.00 -7.27 -11.95
C ASN A 79 9.18 -6.90 -10.47
N ILE A 80 10.06 -5.94 -10.18
CA ILE A 80 10.28 -5.43 -8.82
C ILE A 80 8.96 -4.98 -8.19
N LEU A 81 8.17 -4.19 -8.91
CA LEU A 81 6.90 -3.68 -8.40
C LEU A 81 5.89 -4.80 -8.11
N LYS A 82 5.82 -5.81 -8.97
CA LYS A 82 4.92 -6.96 -8.77
C LYS A 82 5.33 -7.77 -7.54
N THR A 83 6.63 -8.09 -7.40
CA THR A 83 7.11 -8.90 -6.28
C THR A 83 6.88 -8.18 -4.97
N VAL A 84 7.23 -6.88 -4.90
CA VAL A 84 7.03 -6.06 -3.69
C VAL A 84 5.55 -5.87 -3.37
N ALA A 85 4.71 -5.55 -4.35
CA ALA A 85 3.27 -5.44 -4.14
C ALA A 85 2.67 -6.73 -3.58
N SER A 86 3.04 -7.88 -4.17
CA SER A 86 2.56 -9.18 -3.72
C SER A 86 3.05 -9.52 -2.30
N GLY A 87 4.33 -9.25 -2.00
CA GLY A 87 4.91 -9.47 -0.67
C GLY A 87 4.27 -8.62 0.42
N VAL A 88 4.02 -7.33 0.14
CA VAL A 88 3.31 -6.43 1.06
C VAL A 88 1.89 -6.92 1.31
N VAL A 89 1.13 -7.24 0.26
CA VAL A 89 -0.25 -7.73 0.41
C VAL A 89 -0.32 -9.04 1.18
N ALA A 90 0.59 -9.99 0.90
CA ALA A 90 0.63 -11.26 1.61
C ALA A 90 0.87 -11.06 3.12
N ASN A 91 1.82 -10.19 3.48
CA ASN A 91 2.12 -9.88 4.88
C ASN A 91 0.97 -9.12 5.56
N LEU A 92 0.41 -8.09 4.90
CA LEU A 92 -0.72 -7.32 5.43
C LEU A 92 -2.01 -8.16 5.54
N GLY A 93 -2.19 -9.16 4.67
CA GLY A 93 -3.29 -10.12 4.73
C GLY A 93 -3.38 -10.85 6.06
N GLY A 94 -2.23 -11.12 6.71
CA GLY A 94 -2.19 -11.72 8.06
C GLY A 94 -2.82 -10.84 9.15
N TYR A 95 -2.94 -9.53 8.92
CA TYR A 95 -3.52 -8.58 9.87
C TYR A 95 -5.04 -8.44 9.72
N VAL A 96 -5.66 -9.07 8.72
CA VAL A 96 -7.10 -8.97 8.45
C VAL A 96 -7.93 -9.47 9.65
N VAL A 97 -7.44 -10.46 10.42
CA VAL A 97 -8.09 -10.91 11.68
C VAL A 97 -8.37 -9.72 12.61
N LEU A 98 -7.37 -8.85 12.77
CA LEU A 98 -7.37 -7.74 13.72
C LEU A 98 -8.34 -6.63 13.33
N LEU A 99 -8.74 -6.60 12.07
CA LEU A 99 -9.76 -5.69 11.55
C LEU A 99 -11.19 -6.15 11.85
N GLY A 100 -11.38 -7.10 12.77
CA GLY A 100 -12.71 -7.63 13.12
C GLY A 100 -13.30 -8.52 12.03
N ALA A 101 -12.44 -9.05 11.16
CA ALA A 101 -12.79 -9.88 10.02
C ALA A 101 -12.37 -11.35 10.19
N GLY A 102 -12.21 -11.81 11.45
CA GLY A 102 -11.85 -13.20 11.75
C GLY A 102 -12.78 -14.24 11.12
N GLU A 103 -14.05 -13.89 10.89
CA GLU A 103 -15.01 -14.74 10.18
C GLU A 103 -14.84 -14.70 8.65
N LEU A 104 -14.36 -13.59 8.08
CA LEU A 104 -14.02 -13.48 6.66
C LEU A 104 -12.79 -14.33 6.30
N LEU A 105 -11.91 -14.60 7.25
CA LEU A 105 -10.75 -15.47 7.05
C LEU A 105 -11.11 -16.93 6.79
N LYS A 106 -12.28 -17.37 7.28
CA LYS A 106 -12.82 -18.70 6.98
C LYS A 106 -13.18 -18.86 5.49
N PHE A 107 -13.12 -17.77 4.72
CA PHE A 107 -13.35 -17.72 3.27
C PHE A 107 -12.08 -17.46 2.45
N ILE A 108 -10.89 -17.64 3.04
CA ILE A 108 -9.66 -17.69 2.25
C ILE A 108 -9.49 -19.15 1.80
N PRO A 109 -9.73 -19.46 0.52
CA PRO A 109 -9.12 -18.77 -0.62
C PRO A 109 -10.17 -18.10 -1.51
N VAL A 110 -9.83 -16.97 -2.17
CA VAL A 110 -10.56 -16.50 -3.36
C VAL A 110 -11.95 -15.90 -3.00
N PHE A 111 -11.96 -14.66 -2.47
CA PHE A 111 -13.14 -13.82 -2.15
C PHE A 111 -14.32 -14.06 -3.08
N GLY A 112 -15.35 -14.76 -2.61
CA GLY A 112 -16.51 -15.13 -3.39
C GLY A 112 -17.70 -15.40 -2.49
N SER A 113 -18.35 -14.33 -2.01
CA SER A 113 -19.75 -14.30 -1.60
C SER A 113 -20.12 -12.87 -1.19
N PHE A 114 -21.24 -12.35 -1.70
CA PHE A 114 -21.79 -11.00 -1.45
C PHE A 114 -21.94 -10.62 0.05
N VAL A 115 -21.82 -11.60 0.95
CA VAL A 115 -21.91 -11.41 2.39
C VAL A 115 -20.60 -10.80 2.90
N GLY A 116 -20.56 -9.47 2.94
CA GLY A 116 -19.45 -8.74 3.56
C GLY A 116 -18.72 -7.76 2.65
N ALA A 117 -19.17 -7.51 1.42
CA ALA A 117 -18.51 -6.58 0.47
C ALA A 117 -18.25 -5.19 1.07
N ALA A 118 -19.13 -4.68 1.95
CA ALA A 118 -18.91 -3.42 2.65
C ALA A 118 -17.76 -3.48 3.69
N ILE A 119 -17.60 -4.61 4.39
CA ILE A 119 -16.50 -4.83 5.33
C ILE A 119 -15.21 -5.04 4.55
N GLU A 120 -15.25 -5.87 3.50
CA GLU A 120 -14.15 -6.09 2.57
C GLU A 120 -13.68 -4.77 1.95
N SER A 121 -14.61 -3.89 1.57
CA SER A 121 -14.28 -2.56 1.02
C SER A 121 -13.41 -1.76 1.98
N GLY A 122 -13.77 -1.71 3.26
CA GLY A 122 -12.98 -1.00 4.27
C GLY A 122 -11.61 -1.65 4.52
N ILE A 123 -11.52 -2.98 4.42
CA ILE A 123 -10.27 -3.73 4.57
C ILE A 123 -9.36 -3.49 3.36
N ALA A 124 -9.89 -3.60 2.14
CA ALA A 124 -9.16 -3.37 0.90
C ALA A 124 -8.66 -1.92 0.80
N TYR A 125 -9.50 -0.96 1.21
CA TYR A 125 -9.12 0.44 1.37
C TYR A 125 -7.94 0.60 2.34
N ALA A 126 -8.04 0.02 3.54
CA ALA A 126 -7.01 0.09 4.57
C ALA A 126 -5.68 -0.57 4.14
N ILE A 127 -5.74 -1.77 3.56
CA ILE A 127 -4.57 -2.49 3.05
C ILE A 127 -3.88 -1.64 1.98
N THR A 128 -4.63 -0.99 1.08
CA THR A 128 -4.05 -0.17 0.01
C THR A 128 -3.32 1.05 0.58
N ILE A 129 -3.93 1.77 1.53
CA ILE A 129 -3.30 2.91 2.21
C ILE A 129 -2.01 2.49 2.92
N VAL A 130 -2.06 1.41 3.69
CA VAL A 130 -0.91 0.94 4.47
C VAL A 130 0.17 0.35 3.55
N SER A 131 -0.20 -0.24 2.42
CA SER A 131 0.75 -0.68 1.40
C SER A 131 1.55 0.51 0.85
N ALA A 132 0.90 1.65 0.60
CA ALA A 132 1.59 2.87 0.18
C ALA A 132 2.56 3.37 1.25
N TYR A 133 2.17 3.37 2.53
CA TYR A 133 3.06 3.74 3.63
C TYR A 133 4.33 2.87 3.65
N VAL A 134 4.16 1.54 3.66
CA VAL A 134 5.30 0.59 3.71
C VAL A 134 6.22 0.81 2.52
N TYR A 135 5.65 0.96 1.33
CA TYR A 135 6.42 1.18 0.11
C TYR A 135 7.18 2.50 0.11
N ILE A 136 6.52 3.62 0.46
CA ILE A 136 7.16 4.94 0.52
C ILE A 136 8.26 4.96 1.61
N LYS A 137 8.03 4.30 2.75
CA LYS A 137 9.04 4.15 3.79
C LYS A 137 10.25 3.35 3.29
N ALA A 138 10.02 2.27 2.54
CA ALA A 138 11.11 1.47 1.97
C ALA A 138 11.96 2.27 0.96
N ILE A 139 11.33 2.98 0.01
CA ILE A 139 12.08 3.79 -0.97
C ILE A 139 12.80 4.97 -0.32
N THR A 140 12.23 5.59 0.72
CA THR A 140 12.91 6.68 1.45
C THR A 140 14.10 6.15 2.26
N LEU A 141 14.02 4.95 2.82
CA LEU A 141 15.16 4.27 3.47
C LEU A 141 16.25 3.90 2.46
N MET A 142 15.88 3.36 1.29
CA MET A 142 16.85 3.10 0.21
C MET A 142 17.57 4.39 -0.20
N ALA A 143 16.83 5.48 -0.39
CA ALA A 143 17.41 6.78 -0.73
C ALA A 143 18.37 7.29 0.35
N ARG A 144 17.96 7.22 1.63
CA ARG A 144 18.82 7.59 2.78
C ARG A 144 20.11 6.77 2.83
N LYS A 145 20.01 5.46 2.55
CA LYS A 145 21.13 4.52 2.51
C LYS A 145 21.93 4.59 1.21
N ARG A 146 21.54 5.44 0.25
CA ARG A 146 22.12 5.56 -1.10
C ARG A 146 22.16 4.22 -1.85
N ILE A 147 21.14 3.40 -1.66
CA ILE A 147 20.98 2.11 -2.34
C ILE A 147 20.38 2.36 -3.72
N ASP A 148 20.89 1.68 -4.74
CA ASP A 148 20.27 1.67 -6.07
C ASP A 148 18.84 1.13 -5.98
N PHE A 149 17.90 1.95 -6.41
CA PHE A 149 16.49 1.66 -6.49
C PHE A 149 16.11 0.44 -7.33
N ASN A 150 16.96 0.02 -8.28
CA ASN A 150 16.75 -1.19 -9.06
C ASN A 150 17.20 -2.47 -8.34
N ASN A 151 17.73 -2.36 -7.12
CA ASN A 151 18.09 -3.52 -6.31
C ASN A 151 16.85 -4.12 -5.64
N GLU A 152 16.23 -5.08 -6.34
CA GLU A 152 15.01 -5.78 -5.91
C GLU A 152 15.15 -6.39 -4.50
N GLU A 153 16.25 -7.10 -4.26
CA GLU A 153 16.51 -7.79 -2.99
C GLU A 153 16.58 -6.80 -1.83
N LYS A 154 17.25 -5.66 -2.03
CA LYS A 154 17.33 -4.62 -1.00
C LYS A 154 15.99 -3.94 -0.77
N LEU A 155 15.21 -3.65 -1.81
CA LEU A 155 13.88 -3.09 -1.64
C LEU A 155 12.96 -4.05 -0.85
N GLN A 156 12.97 -5.33 -1.21
CA GLN A 156 12.22 -6.37 -0.49
C GLN A 156 12.68 -6.47 0.97
N HIS A 157 13.98 -6.47 1.21
CA HIS A 157 14.54 -6.48 2.56
C HIS A 157 14.07 -5.28 3.40
N GLU A 158 14.08 -4.05 2.85
CA GLU A 158 13.57 -2.89 3.59
C GLU A 158 12.07 -3.02 3.88
N VAL A 159 11.28 -3.51 2.93
CA VAL A 159 9.85 -3.79 3.10
C VAL A 159 9.61 -4.81 4.21
N ASP A 160 10.34 -5.92 4.21
CA ASP A 160 10.22 -6.98 5.21
C ASP A 160 10.64 -6.47 6.60
N GLU A 161 11.70 -5.68 6.69
CA GLU A 161 12.13 -5.04 7.93
C GLU A 161 11.08 -4.08 8.48
N ILE A 162 10.43 -3.26 7.63
CA ILE A 162 9.33 -2.38 8.03
C ILE A 162 8.15 -3.21 8.55
N LEU A 163 7.71 -4.22 7.80
CA LEU A 163 6.61 -5.10 8.18
C LEU A 163 6.88 -5.85 9.49
N ARG A 164 8.15 -6.15 9.78
CA ARG A 164 8.60 -6.85 10.99
C ARG A 164 8.75 -5.93 12.20
N ASN A 165 9.30 -4.73 12.01
CA ASN A 165 9.64 -3.81 13.10
C ASN A 165 8.49 -2.87 13.46
N ASP A 166 7.63 -2.51 12.50
CA ASP A 166 6.58 -1.51 12.68
C ASP A 166 5.20 -2.15 12.90
N LYS A 167 5.14 -3.39 13.40
CA LYS A 167 3.89 -4.17 13.50
C LYS A 167 2.76 -3.43 14.21
N GLU A 168 3.05 -2.80 15.34
CA GLU A 168 2.02 -2.09 16.12
C GLU A 168 1.57 -0.80 15.43
N GLU A 169 2.48 -0.11 14.74
CA GLU A 169 2.15 1.05 13.92
C GLU A 169 1.27 0.64 12.74
N ILE A 170 1.67 -0.41 12.00
CA ILE A 170 0.89 -0.98 10.89
C ILE A 170 -0.52 -1.38 11.35
N LYS A 171 -0.64 -2.02 12.52
CA LYS A 171 -1.96 -2.37 13.10
C LYS A 171 -2.80 -1.13 13.37
N ALA A 172 -2.21 -0.10 13.98
CA ALA A 172 -2.90 1.15 14.27
C ALA A 172 -3.37 1.83 12.98
N MET A 173 -2.48 1.92 11.98
CA MET A 173 -2.79 2.51 10.67
C MET A 173 -3.87 1.74 9.93
N LEU A 174 -3.83 0.40 9.93
CA LEU A 174 -4.86 -0.43 9.31
C LEU A 174 -6.24 -0.15 9.94
N LYS A 175 -6.29 -0.06 11.28
CA LYS A 175 -7.53 0.22 12.00
C LYS A 175 -8.05 1.63 11.72
N GLU A 176 -7.17 2.63 11.75
CA GLU A 176 -7.51 4.02 11.47
C GLU A 176 -7.99 4.19 10.02
N ALA A 177 -7.25 3.65 9.05
CA ALA A 177 -7.60 3.71 7.64
C ALA A 177 -8.96 3.04 7.37
N LYS A 178 -9.21 1.86 7.94
CA LYS A 178 -10.51 1.19 7.84
C LYS A 178 -11.64 2.05 8.41
N ASN A 179 -11.42 2.69 9.57
CA ASN A 179 -12.43 3.52 10.20
C ASN A 179 -12.66 4.86 9.47
N SER A 180 -11.65 5.34 8.74
CA SER A 180 -11.76 6.53 7.90
C SER A 180 -12.55 6.28 6.61
N TYR A 181 -12.66 5.02 6.18
CA TYR A 181 -13.42 4.66 4.97
C TYR A 181 -14.90 5.01 5.14
N LYS A 182 -15.37 5.87 4.24
CA LYS A 182 -16.79 6.17 4.07
C LYS A 182 -17.18 5.72 2.67
N PRO A 183 -18.18 4.84 2.52
CA PRO A 183 -18.70 4.49 1.20
C PRO A 183 -19.07 5.78 0.46
N GLN A 184 -18.58 5.94 -0.77
CA GLN A 184 -19.03 7.04 -1.61
C GLN A 184 -20.52 6.80 -1.93
N LYS A 185 -21.35 7.84 -1.73
CA LYS A 185 -22.80 7.79 -1.97
C LYS A 185 -23.11 7.74 -3.46
#